data_AF-A0A9X0F6F6-F1
#
_entry.id   AF-A0A9X0F6F6-F1
#
_cell.length_a   1.000
_cell.length_b   1.000
_cell.length_c   1.000
_cell.angle_alpha   90.00
_cell.angle_beta   90.00
_cell.angle_gamma   90.00
#
_symmetry.space_group_name_H-M   'P 1'
#
loop_
_entity.id
_entity.type
_entity.pdbx_description
1 polymer ?
#
loop_
_entity_poly.entity_id
_entity_poly.type
_entity_poly.pdbx_seq_one_letter_code
_entity_poly.pdbx_strand_id
1 'polypeptide(L)' 'MAATHTLPLASPGMARICLYGDLQRFGRRIDLRVKTGAEAIRALATQLPAFRQKL' A
#
# COMPACT_ATOMS: atom_id res chain seq x y z
N MET A 1 -28.50 -11.23 4.28
CA MET A 1 -28.04 -10.62 3.02
C MET A 1 -26.51 -10.65 3.00
N ALA A 2 -25.92 -11.53 2.20
CA ALA A 2 -24.47 -11.52 1.97
C ALA A 2 -24.16 -10.34 1.02
N ALA A 3 -23.38 -9.37 1.48
CA ALA A 3 -22.95 -8.27 0.65
C ALA A 3 -21.98 -8.83 -0.41
N THR A 4 -22.50 -9.14 -1.59
CA THR A 4 -21.75 -9.40 -2.81
C THR A 4 -20.85 -8.18 -3.05
N HIS A 5 -19.64 -8.19 -2.51
CA HIS A 5 -18.58 -7.28 -2.91
C HIS A 5 -18.22 -7.67 -4.35
N THR A 6 -18.95 -7.10 -5.31
CA THR A 6 -18.51 -7.02 -6.70
C THR A 6 -17.14 -6.37 -6.69
N LEU A 7 -16.10 -7.18 -6.70
CA LEU A 7 -14.73 -6.74 -6.89
C LEU A 7 -14.74 -5.87 -8.15
N PRO A 8 -14.41 -4.56 -8.06
CA PRO A 8 -14.32 -3.78 -9.28
C PRO A 8 -13.21 -4.43 -10.10
N LEU A 9 -13.57 -5.04 -11.24
CA LEU A 9 -12.64 -5.51 -12.26
C LEU A 9 -11.81 -4.34 -12.86
N ALA A 10 -12.09 -3.11 -12.43
CA ALA A 10 -11.16 -2.00 -12.57
C ALA A 10 -9.82 -2.37 -11.93
N SER A 11 -8.79 -2.43 -12.78
CA SER A 11 -7.39 -2.54 -12.36
C SER A 11 -7.15 -1.62 -11.16
N PRO A 12 -6.56 -2.10 -10.05
CA PRO A 12 -6.37 -1.28 -8.88
C PRO A 12 -5.66 0.00 -9.28
N GLY A 13 -6.20 1.15 -8.84
CA GLY A 13 -5.62 2.45 -9.12
C GLY A 13 -4.16 2.47 -8.70
N MET A 14 -3.31 3.09 -9.51
CA MET A 14 -1.89 3.18 -9.17
C MET A 14 -1.73 4.29 -8.14
N ALA A 15 -1.36 3.91 -6.92
CA ALA A 15 -1.02 4.82 -5.84
C ALA A 15 0.50 4.92 -5.73
N ARG A 16 1.03 6.14 -5.79
CA ARG A 16 2.44 6.41 -5.53
C ARG A 16 2.62 6.84 -4.09
N ILE A 17 3.40 6.09 -3.33
CA ILE A 17 3.77 6.46 -1.97
C ILE A 17 5.15 7.11 -1.99
N CYS A 18 5.24 8.30 -1.42
CA CYS A 18 6.50 9.00 -1.19
C CYS A 18 6.86 8.91 0.30
N LEU A 19 8.05 8.42 0.62
CA LEU A 19 8.55 8.40 2.00
C LEU A 19 9.54 9.56 2.20
N TYR A 20 9.53 10.13 3.40
CA TYR A 20 10.35 11.29 3.76
C TYR A 20 11.11 11.05 5.07
N GLY A 21 12.22 11.77 5.26
CA GLY A 21 13.08 11.63 6.44
C GLY A 21 13.59 10.21 6.63
N ASP A 22 13.55 9.71 7.87
CA ASP A 22 14.02 8.37 8.21
C ASP A 22 13.27 7.22 7.50
N LEU A 23 12.08 7.47 6.96
CA LEU A 23 11.34 6.47 6.19
C LEU A 23 11.93 6.26 4.79
N GLN A 24 12.73 7.20 4.27
CA GLN A 24 13.42 7.05 2.98
C GLN A 24 14.37 5.86 2.94
N ARG A 25 14.86 5.39 4.09
CA ARG A 25 15.69 4.18 4.20
C ARG A 25 14.98 2.91 3.73
N PHE A 26 13.64 2.93 3.72
CA PHE A 26 12.82 1.82 3.23
C PHE A 26 12.40 2.01 1.75
N GLY A 27 12.77 3.13 1.13
CA GLY A 27 12.44 3.49 -0.25
C GLY A 27 12.00 4.95 -0.34
N ARG A 28 12.30 5.65 -1.44
CA ARG A 28 11.89 7.07 -1.60
C ARG A 28 10.54 7.22 -2.29
N ARG A 29 10.27 6.38 -3.28
CA ARG A 29 9.02 6.31 -4.03
C ARG A 29 8.68 4.86 -4.30
N ILE A 30 7.45 4.47 -3.94
CA ILE A 30 6.96 3.10 -4.12
C ILE A 30 5.63 3.21 -4.85
N ASP A 31 5.61 2.72 -6.08
CA ASP A 31 4.40 2.65 -6.88
C ASP A 31 3.68 1.33 -6.54
N LEU A 32 2.47 1.44 -5.99
CA LEU A 32 1.64 0.33 -5.57
C LEU A 32 0.30 0.37 -6.30
N ARG A 33 -0.24 -0.80 -6.63
CA ARG A 33 -1.60 -0.89 -7.16
C ARG A 33 -2.55 -1.20 -6.01
N VAL A 34 -3.14 -0.17 -5.42
CA VAL A 34 -4.04 -0.27 -4.27
C VAL A 34 -5.24 0.64 -4.45
N LYS A 35 -6.39 0.23 -3.93
CA LYS A 35 -7.63 1.02 -4.01
C LYS A 35 -7.84 1.91 -2.79
N THR A 36 -7.21 1.59 -1.67
CA THR A 36 -7.40 2.30 -0.39
C THR A 36 -6.08 2.55 0.34
N GLY A 37 -6.06 3.54 1.23
CA GLY A 37 -4.89 3.83 2.07
C GLY A 37 -4.49 2.66 2.98
N ALA A 38 -5.48 1.93 3.52
CA ALA A 38 -5.22 0.76 4.36
C ALA A 38 -4.58 -0.40 3.57
N GLU A 39 -4.97 -0.61 2.31
CA GLU A 39 -4.26 -1.53 1.41
C GLU A 39 -2.85 -1.06 1.11
N ALA A 40 -2.64 0.25 0.93
CA ALA A 40 -1.32 0.83 0.72
C ALA A 40 -0.36 0.50 1.89
N ILE A 41 -0.82 0.70 3.13
CA ILE A 41 -0.04 0.40 4.34
C ILE A 41 0.22 -1.11 4.46
N ARG A 42 -0.79 -1.95 4.21
CA ARG A 42 -0.62 -3.41 4.22
C ARG A 42 0.40 -3.87 3.17
N ALA A 43 0.28 -3.38 1.93
CA ALA A 43 1.21 -3.69 0.85
C ALA A 43 2.64 -3.24 1.18
N LEU A 44 2.82 -2.04 1.76
CA LEU A 44 4.11 -1.60 2.27
C LEU A 44 4.65 -2.53 3.36
N ALA A 45 3.83 -2.91 4.33
CA ALA A 45 4.24 -3.80 5.42
C ALA A 45 4.59 -5.21 4.91
N THR A 46 3.99 -5.67 3.81
CA THR A 46 4.32 -6.94 3.15
C THR A 46 5.61 -6.85 2.34
N GLN A 47 5.80 -5.78 1.56
CA GLN A 47 7.00 -5.61 0.72
C GLN A 47 8.25 -5.19 1.50
N LEU A 48 8.06 -4.47 2.61
CA LEU A 48 9.13 -3.92 3.44
C LEU A 48 8.97 -4.46 4.88
N PRO A 49 9.54 -5.64 5.19
CA PRO A 49 9.44 -6.22 6.53
C PRO A 49 9.97 -5.30 7.63
N ALA A 50 10.97 -4.48 7.31
CA ALA A 50 11.53 -3.49 8.23
C ALA A 50 10.62 -2.28 8.45
N PHE A 51 9.72 -1.96 7.52
CA PHE A 51 8.67 -0.95 7.70
C PHE A 51 7.64 -1.45 8.73
N ARG A 52 7.26 -2.74 8.66
CA ARG A 52 6.37 -3.36 9.65
C ARG A 52 6.92 -3.31 11.08
N GLN A 53 8.23 -3.40 11.28
CA GLN A 53 8.84 -3.33 12.62
C GLN A 53 8.82 -1.92 13.23
N LYS A 54 8.52 -0.88 12.43
CA LYS A 54 8.55 0.54 12.82
C LYS A 54 7.16 1.19 12.86
N LEU A 55 6.12 0.47 12.45
CA LEU A 55 4.71 0.82 12.58
C LEU A 55 4.23 0.57 14.01
#